data_AF-R5YEG6-F1
#
_entry.id   AF-R5YEG6-F1
#
_cell.length_a   1.000
_cell.length_b   1.000
_cell.length_c   1.000
_cell.angle_alpha   90.00
_cell.angle_beta   90.00
_cell.angle_gamma   90.00
#
_symmetry.space_group_name_H-M   'P 1'
#
loop_
_entity.id
_entity.type
_entity.pdbx_description
1 polymer ?
#
loop_
_entity_poly.entity_id
_entity_poly.type
_entity_poly.pdbx_seq_one_letter_code
_entity_poly.pdbx_strand_id
1 'polypeptide(L)' 'METENMLENSRAKLAKKNVDMIVANNLKVAGAGFGTDTNVVTLITKDDCRQLEIMSKADVAAAIVSEILQKMK' A
#
# COMPACT_ATOMS: atom_id res chain seq x y z
N MET A 1 3.23 -5.02 -8.39
CA MET A 1 3.77 -3.71 -8.80
C MET A 1 2.95 -3.26 -9.98
N GLU A 2 2.31 -2.09 -9.88
CA GLU A 2 1.54 -1.49 -10.98
C GLU A 2 2.27 -0.27 -11.50
N THR A 3 2.42 -0.16 -12.82
CA THR A 3 3.04 1.00 -13.48
C THR A 3 2.01 2.00 -13.98
N GLU A 4 0.79 1.53 -14.26
CA GLU A 4 -0.35 2.28 -14.79
C GLU A 4 -1.64 1.87 -14.08
N ASN A 5 -2.60 2.80 -13.96
CA ASN A 5 -3.92 2.57 -13.36
C ASN A 5 -3.89 1.86 -12.00
N MET A 6 -2.91 2.21 -11.15
CA MET A 6 -2.60 1.50 -9.91
C MET A 6 -3.80 1.31 -8.99
N LEU A 7 -4.65 2.32 -8.82
CA LEU A 7 -5.84 2.22 -7.96
C LEU A 7 -6.90 1.28 -8.52
N GLU A 8 -7.21 1.40 -9.81
CA GLU A 8 -8.21 0.56 -10.49
C GLU A 8 -7.76 -0.91 -10.51
N ASN A 9 -6.51 -1.16 -10.92
CA ASN A 9 -5.92 -2.50 -10.93
C ASN A 9 -5.87 -3.10 -9.52
N SER A 10 -5.58 -2.28 -8.50
CA SER A 10 -5.57 -2.75 -7.10
C SER A 10 -6.98 -3.08 -6.63
N ARG A 11 -8.00 -2.26 -6.90
CA ARG A 11 -9.40 -2.58 -6.55
C ARG A 11 -9.89 -3.86 -7.25
N ALA A 12 -9.57 -4.04 -8.53
CA ALA A 12 -9.89 -5.25 -9.26
C ALA A 12 -9.21 -6.49 -8.64
N LYS A 13 -7.93 -6.36 -8.23
CA LYS A 13 -7.19 -7.43 -7.55
C LYS A 13 -7.74 -7.75 -6.17
N LEU A 14 -8.19 -6.75 -5.42
CA LEU A 14 -8.78 -6.92 -4.10
C LEU A 14 -9.98 -7.88 -4.18
N ALA A 15 -10.90 -7.61 -5.12
CA ALA A 15 -12.06 -8.45 -5.38
C ALA A 15 -11.67 -9.81 -5.97
N LYS A 16 -10.84 -9.83 -7.02
CA LYS A 16 -10.45 -11.06 -7.72
C LYS A 16 -9.70 -12.06 -6.83
N LYS A 17 -8.83 -11.57 -5.95
CA LYS A 17 -8.04 -12.41 -5.04
C LYS A 17 -8.76 -12.70 -3.72
N ASN A 18 -9.92 -12.09 -3.49
CA ASN A 18 -10.67 -12.20 -2.25
C ASN A 18 -9.80 -11.91 -1.02
N VAL A 19 -9.11 -10.77 -1.03
CA VAL A 19 -8.26 -10.30 0.07
C VAL A 19 -8.83 -9.01 0.67
N ASP A 20 -8.58 -8.76 1.95
CA ASP A 20 -9.16 -7.61 2.66
C ASP A 20 -8.37 -6.31 2.47
N MET A 21 -7.09 -6.43 2.12
CA MET A 21 -6.21 -5.29 1.90
C MET A 21 -5.16 -5.57 0.83
N ILE A 22 -4.85 -4.54 0.05
CA ILE A 22 -3.69 -4.46 -0.84
C ILE A 22 -2.82 -3.28 -0.41
N VAL A 23 -1.52 -3.51 -0.40
CA VAL A 23 -0.50 -2.47 -0.23
C VAL A 23 0.13 -2.22 -1.59
N ALA A 24 -0.06 -1.03 -2.15
CA ALA A 24 0.44 -0.66 -3.46
C ALA A 24 1.57 0.37 -3.35
N ASN A 25 2.79 -0.03 -3.74
CA ASN A 25 3.95 0.85 -3.75
C ASN A 25 3.84 1.88 -4.89
N ASN A 26 4.23 3.13 -4.61
CA ASN A 26 4.31 4.20 -5.60
C ASN A 26 5.78 4.51 -5.94
N LEU A 27 6.26 3.97 -7.07
CA LEU A 27 7.65 4.16 -7.53
C LEU A 27 7.89 5.49 -8.25
N LYS A 28 6.85 6.32 -8.44
CA LYS A 28 6.98 7.62 -9.10
C LYS A 28 7.52 8.70 -8.16
N VAL A 29 7.59 8.41 -6.86
CA VAL A 29 8.12 9.34 -5.85
C VAL A 29 9.63 9.17 -5.76
N ALA A 30 10.36 10.25 -6.03
CA ALA A 30 11.82 10.26 -5.91
C ALA A 30 12.26 9.85 -4.51
N GLY A 31 13.25 8.95 -4.42
CA GLY A 31 13.75 8.42 -3.16
C GLY A 31 12.94 7.28 -2.56
N ALA A 32 11.76 6.94 -3.08
CA ALA A 32 10.92 5.87 -2.55
C ALA A 32 11.01 4.59 -3.40
N GLY A 33 11.10 3.42 -2.75
CA GLY A 33 10.92 2.12 -3.38
C GLY A 33 12.16 1.23 -3.40
N PHE A 34 12.50 0.69 -4.57
CA PHE A 34 13.63 -0.23 -4.71
C PHE A 34 14.96 0.52 -4.65
N GLY A 35 15.97 -0.07 -4.01
CA GLY A 35 17.31 0.52 -3.92
C GLY A 35 17.47 1.70 -2.94
N THR A 36 16.43 2.06 -2.19
CA THR A 36 16.46 3.13 -1.17
C THR A 36 15.99 2.60 0.19
N ASP A 37 16.09 3.39 1.26
CA ASP A 37 15.64 2.97 2.61
C ASP A 37 14.19 3.39 2.92
N THR A 38 13.57 4.17 2.05
CA THR A 38 12.23 4.71 2.23
C THR A 38 11.26 4.17 1.19
N ASN A 39 9.96 4.32 1.47
CA ASN A 39 8.91 3.92 0.57
C ASN A 39 7.69 4.83 0.73
N VAL A 40 6.87 4.87 -0.31
CA VAL A 40 5.54 5.50 -0.31
C VAL A 40 4.58 4.44 -0.78
N VAL A 41 3.60 4.12 0.06
CA VAL A 41 2.60 3.08 -0.25
C VAL A 41 1.20 3.64 -0.09
N THR A 42 0.28 3.11 -0.89
CA THR A 42 -1.16 3.30 -0.72
C THR A 42 -1.75 2.03 -0.13
N LEU A 43 -2.43 2.17 1.01
CA LEU A 43 -3.23 1.12 1.64
C LEU A 43 -4.61 1.15 1.01
N ILE A 44 -5.03 0.02 0.45
CA ILE A 44 -6.29 -0.11 -0.30
C ILE A 44 -7.08 -1.25 0.30
N THR A 45 -8.29 -0.96 0.78
CA THR A 45 -9.26 -1.93 1.28
C THR A 45 -10.59 -1.76 0.54
N LYS A 46 -11.62 -2.51 0.95
CA LYS A 46 -12.96 -2.37 0.37
C LYS A 46 -13.54 -0.97 0.60
N ASP A 47 -13.31 -0.44 1.80
CA ASP A 47 -13.98 0.77 2.29
C ASP A 47 -13.05 1.99 2.38
N ASP A 48 -11.73 1.78 2.36
CA ASP A 48 -10.73 2.84 2.49
C ASP A 48 -9.63 2.74 1.43
N CYS A 49 -9.08 3.88 1.05
CA CYS A 49 -7.95 4.00 0.14
C CYS A 49 -7.14 5.25 0.50
N ARG A 50 -6.01 5.06 1.17
CA ARG A 50 -5.18 6.17 1.66
C ARG A 50 -3.70 5.97 1.38
N GLN A 51 -3.02 7.05 1.00
CA GLN A 51 -1.58 7.06 0.80
C GLN A 51 -0.89 7.45 2.10
N LEU A 52 0.18 6.72 2.44
CA LEU A 52 1.08 7.08 3.52
C LEU A 52 2.11 8.08 3.02
N GLU A 53 2.61 8.93 3.91
CA GLU A 53 3.75 9.80 3.61
C GLU A 53 5.02 8.99 3.29
N ILE A 54 6.03 9.64 2.73
CA ILE A 54 7.34 8.99 2.58
C ILE A 54 7.93 8.72 3.95
N MET A 55 8.22 7.46 4.23
CA MET A 55 8.77 7.02 5.50
C MET A 55 9.73 5.86 5.31
N SER A 56 10.45 5.48 6.36
CA SER A 56 11.37 4.34 6.27
C SER A 56 10.59 3.05 5.97
N LYS A 57 11.25 2.06 5.37
CA LYS A 57 10.63 0.74 5.13
C LYS A 57 10.20 0.05 6.43
N ALA A 58 10.88 0.33 7.54
CA ALA A 58 10.50 -0.17 8.86
C ALA A 58 9.20 0.48 9.34
N ASP A 59 9.06 1.80 9.18
CA ASP A 59 7.84 2.54 9.52
C ASP A 59 6.65 2.12 8.64
N VAL A 60 6.89 1.91 7.34
CA VAL A 60 5.87 1.34 6.44
C VAL A 60 5.41 -0.02 6.94
N ALA A 61 6.33 -0.90 7.34
CA ALA A 61 5.96 -2.21 7.87
C ALA A 61 5.12 -2.10 9.16
N ALA A 62 5.51 -1.22 10.09
CA ALA A 62 4.75 -0.96 11.30
C ALA A 62 3.34 -0.41 11.01
N ALA A 63 3.21 0.50 10.05
CA ALA A 63 1.93 1.05 9.63
C ALA A 63 1.01 -0.02 9.01
N ILE A 64 1.55 -0.91 8.17
CA ILE A 64 0.80 -2.03 7.59
C ILE A 64 0.26 -2.97 8.67
N VAL A 65 1.12 -3.37 9.63
CA VAL A 65 0.69 -4.26 10.73
C VAL A 65 -0.36 -3.57 11.60
N SER A 66 -0.18 -2.29 11.89
CA SER A 66 -1.15 -1.51 12.67
C SER A 66 -2.51 -1.46 11.99
N GLU A 67 -2.56 -1.28 10.66
CA GLU A 67 -3.82 -1.30 9.91
C GLU A 67 -4.51 -2.66 9.94
N ILE A 68 -3.74 -3.75 9.79
CA ILE A 68 -4.26 -5.12 9.89
C ILE A 68 -4.91 -5.32 11.26
N LEU A 69 -4.20 -4.96 12.34
CA LEU A 69 -4.71 -5.12 13.71
C LEU A 69 -5.97 -4.29 13.97
N GLN A 70 -6.09 -3.09 13.40
CA GLN A 70 -7.28 -2.26 13.53
C GLN A 70 -8.52 -2.89 12.88
N LYS A 71 -8.33 -3.59 11.75
CA LYS A 71 -9.40 -4.24 10.98
C LYS A 71 -9.77 -5.65 11.45
N MET A 72 -9.00 -6.24 12.37
CA MET A 72 -9.30 -7.54 12.98
C MET A 72 -10.28 -7.46 14.16
N LYS A 73 -10.79 -6.28 14.48
CA LYS A 73 -11.84 -6.07 15.49
C LYS A 73 -13.22 -6.35 14.90
#